data_AF-A0A7C3UEE4-F1
#
_entry.id   AF-A0A7C3UEE4-F1
#
_cell.length_a   1.000
_cell.length_b   1.000
_cell.length_c   1.000
_cell.angle_alpha   90.00
_cell.angle_beta   90.00
_cell.angle_gamma   90.00
#
_symmetry.space_group_name_H-M   'P 1'
#
loop_
_entity.id
_entity.type
_entity.pdbx_description
1 polymer ?
#
loop_
_entity_poly.entity_id
_entity_poly.type
_entity_poly.pdbx_seq_one_letter_code
_entity_poly.pdbx_strand_id
1 'polypeptide(L)' 'MKIAITGTPCVGKTTIAKILARKLDYKYINLNDLAKKENAFVGFDRTMNSKIV' A
#
# COMPACT_ATOMS: atom_id res chain seq x y z
N MET A 1 8.70 -3.03 -16.22
CA MET A 1 8.00 -1.75 -15.97
C MET A 1 7.42 -1.76 -14.55
N LYS A 2 7.36 -0.62 -13.85
CA LYS A 2 6.77 -0.50 -12.51
C LYS A 2 5.74 0.63 -12.52
N ILE A 3 4.62 0.46 -11.80
CA ILE A 3 3.53 1.45 -11.73
C ILE A 3 3.23 1.73 -10.25
N ALA A 4 3.20 3.00 -9.88
CA ALA A 4 2.80 3.45 -8.54
C ALA A 4 1.46 4.17 -8.63
N ILE A 5 0.50 3.80 -7.78
CA ILE A 5 -0.82 4.44 -7.71
C ILE A 5 -0.93 5.18 -6.38
N THR A 6 -0.95 6.51 -6.43
CA THR A 6 -0.98 7.41 -5.26
C THR A 6 -2.22 8.31 -5.29
N GLY A 7 -2.49 9.00 -4.18
CA GLY A 7 -3.63 9.91 -4.02
C GLY A 7 -4.22 9.85 -2.61
N THR A 8 -5.20 10.70 -2.31
CA THR A 8 -5.84 10.78 -0.99
C THR A 8 -6.51 9.47 -0.57
N PRO A 9 -6.48 9.07 0.72
CA PRO A 9 -7.16 7.86 1.19
C PRO A 9 -8.62 7.77 0.70
N CYS A 10 -9.13 6.55 0.55
CA CYS A 10 -10.51 6.27 0.12
C CYS A 10 -10.90 6.54 -1.37
N VAL A 11 -10.04 7.13 -2.21
CA VAL A 11 -10.37 7.37 -3.65
C VAL A 11 -10.36 6.11 -4.56
N GLY A 12 -10.39 4.90 -4.00
CA GLY A 12 -10.48 3.66 -4.79
C GLY A 12 -9.18 3.12 -5.40
N LYS A 13 -8.02 3.69 -5.05
CA LYS A 13 -6.69 3.30 -5.59
C LYS A 13 -6.40 1.80 -5.49
N THR A 14 -6.66 1.21 -4.31
CA THR A 14 -6.45 -0.21 -4.05
C THR A 14 -7.27 -1.09 -4.99
N THR A 15 -8.50 -0.67 -5.30
CA THR A 15 -9.39 -1.39 -6.22
C THR A 15 -8.84 -1.36 -7.63
N ILE A 16 -8.45 -0.17 -8.11
CA ILE A 16 -7.88 0.00 -9.46
C ILE A 16 -6.55 -0.76 -9.58
N ALA A 17 -5.68 -0.67 -8.59
CA ALA A 17 -4.39 -1.36 -8.58
C ALA A 17 -4.54 -2.89 -8.74
N LYS A 18 -5.51 -3.50 -8.04
CA LYS A 18 -5.80 -4.94 -8.15
C LYS A 18 -6.36 -5.31 -9.52
N ILE A 19 -7.25 -4.48 -10.08
CA ILE A 19 -7.80 -4.71 -11.43
C ILE A 19 -6.71 -4.61 -12.49
N LEU A 20 -5.88 -3.57 -12.42
CA LEU A 20 -4.77 -3.35 -13.34
C LEU A 20 -3.76 -4.51 -13.28
N ALA A 21 -3.42 -4.94 -12.06
CA ALA A 21 -2.54 -6.07 -11.84
C ALA A 21 -3.04 -7.35 -12.52
N ARG A 22 -4.33 -7.68 -12.37
CA ARG A 22 -4.93 -8.85 -13.02
C ARG A 22 -4.97 -8.73 -14.54
N LYS A 23 -5.29 -7.55 -15.07
CA LYS A 23 -5.42 -7.34 -16.53
C LYS A 23 -4.07 -7.36 -17.26
N LEU A 24 -3.01 -6.91 -16.60
CA LEU A 24 -1.67 -6.81 -17.19
C LEU A 24 -0.75 -7.99 -16.81
N ASP A 25 -1.25 -8.94 -16.01
CA ASP A 25 -0.45 -10.01 -15.39
C ASP A 25 0.72 -9.48 -14.53
N TYR A 26 0.44 -8.44 -13.75
CA TYR A 26 1.41 -7.81 -12.87
C TYR A 26 1.23 -8.29 -11.43
N LYS A 27 2.34 -8.34 -10.69
CA LYS A 27 2.31 -8.54 -9.25
C LYS A 27 1.78 -7.28 -8.55
N TYR A 28 0.63 -7.40 -7.89
CA TYR A 28 0.14 -6.38 -6.98
C TYR A 28 0.98 -6.36 -5.69
N ILE A 29 1.45 -5.18 -5.29
CA ILE A 29 2.19 -4.97 -4.05
C ILE A 29 1.46 -3.89 -3.24
N ASN A 30 1.06 -4.23 -2.02
CA ASN A 30 0.54 -3.25 -1.06
C ASN A 30 1.70 -2.76 -0.19
N LEU A 31 1.95 -1.45 -0.22
CA LEU A 31 3.05 -0.84 0.52
C LEU A 31 2.91 -1.02 2.05
N ASN A 32 1.69 -0.95 2.58
CA ASN A 32 1.46 -1.12 4.02
C ASN A 32 1.76 -2.54 4.47
N ASP A 33 1.40 -3.54 3.67
CA ASP A 33 1.66 -4.95 3.98
C ASP A 33 3.17 -5.26 3.84
N LEU A 34 3.82 -4.64 2.85
CA LEU A 34 5.27 -4.73 2.69
C LEU A 34 6.01 -4.11 3.87
N ALA A 35 5.64 -2.91 4.32
CA ALA A 35 6.21 -2.29 5.51
C ALA A 35 6.00 -3.16 6.76
N LYS A 36 4.82 -3.80 6.89
CA LYS A 36 4.52 -4.77 7.96
C LYS A 36 5.48 -5.95 7.98
N LYS A 37 5.72 -6.52 6.80
CA LYS A 37 6.56 -7.69 6.63
C LYS A 37 8.04 -7.40 6.91
N GLU A 38 8.54 -6.28 6.39
CA GLU A 38 9.96 -5.90 6.50
C GLU A 38 10.27 -5.16 7.82
N ASN A 39 9.28 -5.04 8.71
CA ASN A 39 9.35 -4.27 9.95
C ASN A 39 9.85 -2.82 9.74
N ALA A 40 9.50 -2.24 8.58
CA ALA A 40 9.91 -0.91 8.15
C ALA A 40 8.98 0.16 8.73
N PHE A 41 8.99 0.27 10.06
CA PHE A 41 8.28 1.32 10.79
C PHE A 41 9.27 2.09 11.66
N VAL A 42 9.17 3.40 11.66
CA VAL A 42 10.00 4.27 12.50
C VAL A 42 9.46 4.32 13.94
N GLY A 43 8.17 4.08 14.13
CA GLY A 43 7.54 4.09 15.44
C GLY A 43 6.06 3.73 15.44
N PHE A 44 5.42 3.90 16.59
CA PHE A 44 3.99 3.67 16.77
C PHE A 44 3.33 4.92 17.35
N ASP A 45 2.36 5.48 16.63
CA ASP A 45 1.50 6.53 17.15
C ASP A 45 0.43 5.89 18.06
N ARG A 46 0.59 6.10 19.38
CA ARG A 46 -0.33 5.57 20.40
C ARG A 46 -1.68 6.29 20.40
N THR A 47 -1.74 7.53 19.94
CA THR A 47 -2.97 8.34 19.91
C THR A 47 -3.89 7.88 18.78
N MET A 48 -3.29 7.60 17.62
CA MET A 48 -3.99 7.12 16.42
C MET A 48 -4.02 5.59 16.31
N ASN A 49 -3.42 4.87 17.26
CA ASN A 49 -3.24 3.42 17.24
C ASN A 49 -2.70 2.91 15.88
N SER A 50 -1.71 3.63 15.31
CA SER A 50 -1.22 3.41 13.95
C SER A 50 0.30 3.35 13.89
N LYS A 51 0.84 2.57 12.95
CA LYS A 51 2.29 2.48 12.74
C LYS A 51 2.77 3.64 11.86
N ILE A 52 3.86 4.27 12.25
CA ILE A 52 4.51 5.34 11.50
C ILE A 52 5.48 4.67 10.52
N VAL A 53 5.16 4.79 9.22
CA VAL A 53 5.95 4.29 8.09
C VAL A 53 6.81 5.42 7.55
#